data_AF-A0A352FUU2-F1
#
_entry.id   AF-A0A352FUU2-F1
#
_cell.length_a   1.000
_cell.length_b   1.000
_cell.length_c   1.000
_cell.angle_alpha   90.00
_cell.angle_beta   90.00
_cell.angle_gamma   90.00
#
_symmetry.space_group_name_H-M   'P 1'
#
loop_
_entity.id
_entity.type
_entity.pdbx_description
1 polymer ?
#
loop_
_entity_poly.entity_id
_entity_poly.type
_entity_poly.pdbx_seq_one_letter_code
_entity_poly.pdbx_strand_id
1 'polypeptide(L)'
;MQTKTLAVTLFILMCAAFASAQSNDSVYSSLSTKSCRTIRSTSNEGGSYVGICPGVAGYKLQSEEGDLRQNIQVITPNGQKHSLELWNVVGSGFSALGEKAEWRVKRRNGKTVPVALILRYNVANPEDSTKGTSYLAVAKITPTKICITDKIAPGANANVAARNAADNAAAKPCLESSQ
;
A
#
# COMPACT_ATOMS: atom_id res chain seq x y z
N MET A 1 -47.92 -61.60 -9.14
CA MET A 1 -47.43 -60.57 -8.20
C MET A 1 -45.91 -60.45 -8.35
N GLN A 2 -45.40 -59.56 -9.20
CA GLN A 2 -43.99 -59.12 -9.17
C GLN A 2 -43.90 -57.74 -9.84
N THR A 3 -43.95 -56.70 -9.01
CA THR A 3 -43.76 -55.30 -9.39
C THR A 3 -42.26 -55.04 -9.47
N LYS A 4 -41.75 -54.70 -10.66
CA LYS A 4 -40.36 -54.28 -10.86
C LYS A 4 -40.22 -52.80 -10.52
N THR A 5 -39.57 -52.51 -9.39
CA THR A 5 -39.26 -51.16 -8.94
C THR A 5 -38.14 -50.59 -9.81
N LEU A 6 -38.43 -49.54 -10.58
CA LEU A 6 -37.44 -48.79 -11.35
C LEU A 6 -36.71 -47.83 -10.38
N ALA A 7 -35.44 -48.11 -10.08
CA ALA A 7 -34.59 -47.21 -9.32
C ALA A 7 -33.98 -46.16 -10.27
N VAL A 8 -34.52 -44.94 -10.25
CA VAL A 8 -33.94 -43.79 -10.97
C VAL A 8 -32.88 -43.18 -10.06
N THR A 9 -31.60 -43.41 -10.37
CA THR A 9 -30.47 -42.83 -9.64
C THR A 9 -30.20 -41.42 -10.19
N LEU A 10 -30.57 -40.39 -9.44
CA LEU A 10 -30.32 -38.98 -9.76
C LEU A 10 -28.86 -38.64 -9.43
N PHE A 11 -28.01 -38.56 -10.45
CA PHE A 11 -26.60 -38.17 -10.31
C PHE A 11 -26.51 -36.64 -10.20
N ILE A 12 -26.38 -36.11 -8.98
CA ILE A 12 -26.19 -34.68 -8.72
C ILE A 12 -24.78 -34.29 -9.17
N LEU A 13 -24.68 -33.60 -10.30
CA LEU A 13 -23.43 -33.03 -10.81
C LEU A 13 -23.04 -31.82 -9.95
N MET A 14 -22.22 -32.05 -8.93
CA MET A 14 -21.68 -31.00 -8.06
C MET A 14 -20.60 -30.22 -8.82
N CYS A 15 -21.02 -29.18 -9.56
CA CYS A 15 -20.10 -28.19 -10.14
C CYS A 15 -19.39 -27.44 -9.00
N ALA A 16 -18.24 -27.93 -8.57
CA ALA A 16 -17.29 -27.17 -7.77
C ALA A 16 -16.77 -26.00 -8.62
N ALA A 17 -17.42 -24.84 -8.52
CA ALA A 17 -16.88 -23.60 -9.05
C ALA A 17 -15.60 -23.30 -8.28
N PHE A 18 -14.45 -23.64 -8.86
CA PHE A 18 -13.15 -23.15 -8.40
C PHE A 18 -13.15 -21.63 -8.63
N ALA A 19 -13.58 -20.88 -7.62
CA ALA A 19 -13.32 -19.46 -7.59
C ALA A 19 -11.80 -19.30 -7.50
N SER A 20 -11.13 -18.99 -8.62
CA SER A 20 -9.73 -18.61 -8.55
C SER A 20 -9.67 -17.35 -7.68
N ALA A 21 -9.09 -17.46 -6.49
CA ALA A 21 -8.71 -16.29 -5.72
C ALA A 21 -7.67 -15.55 -6.57
N GLN A 22 -8.11 -14.60 -7.39
CA GLN A 22 -7.20 -13.81 -8.21
C GLN A 22 -6.37 -12.97 -7.23
N SER A 23 -5.16 -13.44 -6.96
CA SER A 23 -4.18 -12.73 -6.16
C SER A 23 -3.85 -11.41 -6.85
N ASN A 24 -3.67 -10.34 -6.08
CA ASN A 24 -3.22 -9.09 -6.64
C ASN A 24 -1.76 -9.23 -7.11
N ASP A 25 -1.40 -8.50 -8.15
CA ASP A 25 -0.02 -8.43 -8.63
C ASP A 25 0.73 -7.29 -7.91
N SER A 26 2.04 -7.45 -7.75
CA SER A 26 2.93 -6.36 -7.32
C SER A 26 3.51 -5.64 -8.53
N VAL A 27 3.35 -4.33 -8.59
CA VAL A 27 4.04 -3.45 -9.54
C VAL A 27 4.80 -2.41 -8.74
N TYR A 28 6.00 -2.02 -9.18
CA TYR A 28 6.84 -1.11 -8.40
C TYR A 28 7.04 0.21 -9.13
N SER A 29 7.01 1.31 -8.38
CA SER A 29 7.49 2.61 -8.83
C SER A 29 8.61 3.12 -7.93
N SER A 30 9.46 3.98 -8.48
CA SER A 30 10.62 4.55 -7.78
C SER A 30 10.20 5.75 -6.95
N LEU A 31 10.73 5.83 -5.73
CA LEU A 31 10.69 6.98 -4.82
C LEU A 31 12.05 7.66 -4.67
N SER A 32 13.08 7.17 -5.36
CA SER A 32 14.39 7.84 -5.34
C SER A 32 14.27 9.25 -5.90
N THR A 33 14.93 10.21 -5.26
CA THR A 33 14.91 11.63 -5.68
C THR A 33 15.30 11.83 -7.14
N LYS A 34 16.20 10.98 -7.68
CA LYS A 34 16.61 10.97 -9.10
C LYS A 34 15.48 10.64 -10.07
N SER A 35 14.51 9.83 -9.64
CA SER A 35 13.34 9.46 -10.45
C SER A 35 12.18 10.45 -10.28
N CYS A 36 12.24 11.30 -9.26
CA CYS A 36 11.17 12.25 -8.94
C CYS A 36 11.49 13.61 -9.55
N ARG A 37 10.47 14.26 -10.13
CA ARG A 37 10.58 15.64 -10.57
C ARG A 37 10.48 16.56 -9.37
N THR A 38 11.57 17.21 -8.98
CA THR A 38 11.60 18.21 -7.92
C THR A 38 10.65 19.37 -8.22
N ILE A 39 9.81 19.71 -7.26
CA ILE A 39 8.89 20.85 -7.30
C ILE A 39 9.43 21.98 -6.41
N ARG A 40 9.92 21.64 -5.22
CA ARG A 40 10.49 22.58 -4.27
C ARG A 40 11.60 21.89 -3.48
N SER A 41 12.68 22.61 -3.21
CA SER A 41 13.75 22.15 -2.34
C SER A 41 14.38 23.35 -1.64
N THR A 42 14.67 23.24 -0.35
CA THR A 42 15.44 24.23 0.41
C THR A 42 16.58 23.54 1.15
N SER A 43 17.73 24.19 1.23
CA SER A 43 18.98 23.62 1.79
C SER A 43 19.45 24.31 3.08
N ASN A 44 18.63 25.20 3.65
CA ASN A 44 18.88 25.81 4.95
C ASN A 44 18.67 24.80 6.08
N GLU A 45 19.04 25.17 7.32
CA GLU A 45 18.72 24.38 8.51
C GLU A 45 17.20 24.13 8.60
N GLY A 46 16.80 22.87 8.77
CA GLY A 46 15.39 22.47 8.65
C GLY A 46 14.85 22.42 7.21
N GLY A 47 15.73 22.20 6.23
CA GLY A 47 15.42 22.11 4.80
C GLY A 47 14.19 21.24 4.49
N SER A 48 13.52 21.57 3.38
CA SER A 48 12.33 20.87 2.93
C SER A 48 12.48 20.39 1.49
N TYR A 49 11.81 19.30 1.15
CA TYR A 49 11.77 18.76 -0.20
C TYR A 49 10.33 18.42 -0.58
N VAL A 50 9.95 18.72 -1.83
CA VAL A 50 8.72 18.24 -2.46
C VAL A 50 9.07 17.79 -3.88
N GLY A 51 8.78 16.52 -4.20
CA GLY A 51 9.00 15.93 -5.51
C GLY A 51 7.83 15.08 -5.98
N ILE A 52 7.58 15.07 -7.29
CA ILE A 52 6.57 14.20 -7.91
C ILE A 52 7.26 12.99 -8.52
N CYS A 53 7.02 11.83 -7.92
CA CYS A 53 7.55 10.55 -8.30
C CYS A 53 6.57 9.78 -9.22
N PRO A 54 7.08 8.85 -10.05
CA PRO A 54 6.25 7.97 -10.87
C PRO A 54 5.28 7.13 -10.01
N GLY A 55 4.11 6.84 -10.58
CA GLY A 55 3.14 5.90 -10.02
C GLY A 55 2.62 4.92 -11.08
N VAL A 56 1.48 4.30 -10.81
CA VAL A 56 0.88 3.26 -11.67
C VAL A 56 -0.53 3.67 -12.10
N ALA A 57 -0.92 3.32 -13.33
CA ALA A 57 -2.28 3.52 -13.84
C ALA A 57 -2.79 4.99 -13.73
N GLY A 58 -1.92 5.96 -14.03
CA GLY A 58 -2.23 7.39 -13.97
C GLY A 58 -2.10 8.03 -12.59
N TYR A 59 -1.89 7.23 -11.53
CA TYR A 59 -1.54 7.76 -10.21
C TYR A 59 -0.09 8.27 -10.21
N LYS A 60 0.18 9.22 -9.32
CA LYS A 60 1.53 9.72 -9.00
C LYS A 60 1.71 9.74 -7.48
N LEU A 61 2.96 9.80 -7.03
CA LEU A 61 3.27 9.97 -5.60
C LEU A 61 3.99 11.30 -5.42
N GLN A 62 3.53 12.14 -4.51
CA GLN A 62 4.27 13.32 -4.08
C GLN A 62 5.06 12.95 -2.82
N SER A 63 6.38 12.90 -2.95
CA SER A 63 7.28 12.74 -1.81
C SER A 63 7.52 14.09 -1.17
N GLU A 64 7.40 14.13 0.15
CA GLU A 64 7.57 15.32 0.95
C GLU A 64 8.55 15.04 2.08
N GLU A 65 9.41 16.00 2.35
CA GLU A 65 10.29 16.00 3.52
C GLU A 65 10.25 17.39 4.17
N GLY A 66 10.19 17.39 5.49
CA GLY A 66 10.38 18.58 6.32
C GLY A 66 10.69 18.16 7.75
N ASP A 67 11.60 18.89 8.40
CA ASP A 67 12.08 18.55 9.74
C ASP A 67 12.47 17.06 9.87
N LEU A 68 13.28 16.61 8.91
CA LEU A 68 13.84 15.25 8.82
C LEU A 68 12.80 14.11 8.87
N ARG A 69 11.58 14.39 8.43
CA ARG A 69 10.47 13.44 8.37
C ARG A 69 9.88 13.41 6.98
N GLN A 70 9.69 12.21 6.47
CA GLN A 70 9.18 12.00 5.12
C GLN A 70 7.71 11.58 5.12
N ASN A 71 6.97 12.01 4.10
CA ASN A 71 5.60 11.61 3.85
C ASN A 71 5.35 11.39 2.35
N ILE A 72 4.26 10.68 2.05
CA ILE A 72 3.76 10.50 0.70
C ILE A 72 2.33 11.04 0.63
N GLN A 73 2.06 11.85 -0.38
CA GLN A 73 0.69 12.04 -0.86
C GLN A 73 0.46 11.21 -2.11
N VAL A 74 -0.62 10.43 -2.12
CA VAL A 74 -1.09 9.75 -3.32
C VAL A 74 -1.89 10.75 -4.15
N ILE A 75 -1.44 10.99 -5.38
CA ILE A 75 -2.16 11.81 -6.36
C ILE A 75 -2.92 10.88 -7.29
N THR A 76 -4.25 10.99 -7.28
CA THR A 76 -5.15 10.23 -8.13
C THR A 76 -5.07 10.70 -9.61
N PRO A 77 -5.60 9.91 -10.56
CA PRO A 77 -5.61 10.31 -11.98
C PRO A 77 -6.38 11.61 -12.26
N ASN A 78 -7.35 12.00 -11.43
CA ASN A 78 -8.06 13.27 -11.52
C ASN A 78 -7.39 14.42 -10.74
N GLY A 79 -6.20 14.20 -10.17
CA GLY A 79 -5.39 15.22 -9.51
C GLY A 79 -5.68 15.46 -8.03
N GLN A 80 -6.60 14.70 -7.41
CA GLN A 80 -6.86 14.78 -5.98
C GLN A 80 -5.65 14.23 -5.20
N LYS A 81 -5.30 14.91 -4.11
CA LYS A 81 -4.17 14.53 -3.26
C LYS A 81 -4.68 13.95 -1.95
N HIS A 82 -4.08 12.84 -1.54
CA HIS A 82 -4.38 12.17 -0.28
C HIS A 82 -3.08 11.93 0.48
N SER A 83 -2.87 12.69 1.55
CA SER A 83 -1.74 12.46 2.45
C SER A 83 -1.89 11.12 3.16
N LEU A 84 -0.79 10.37 3.28
CA LEU A 84 -0.74 9.15 4.06
C LEU A 84 -0.41 9.40 5.54
N GLU A 85 -0.08 10.64 5.90
CA GLU A 85 0.16 11.06 7.29
C GLU A 85 1.18 10.15 8.01
N LEU A 86 2.24 9.72 7.30
CA LEU A 86 3.14 8.66 7.79
C LEU A 86 3.77 8.96 9.15
N TRP A 87 4.16 10.22 9.39
CA TRP A 87 4.71 10.66 10.67
C TRP A 87 3.68 10.62 11.82
N ASN A 88 2.38 10.72 11.52
CA ASN A 88 1.32 10.71 12.53
C ASN A 88 0.83 9.29 12.83
N VAL A 89 0.80 8.40 11.83
CA VAL A 89 0.15 7.09 11.94
C VAL A 89 1.13 5.91 11.98
N VAL A 90 2.34 6.07 11.42
CA VAL A 90 3.34 4.99 11.38
C VAL A 90 4.39 5.18 12.48
N GLY A 91 4.97 6.37 12.57
CA GLY A 91 5.89 6.75 13.64
C GLY A 91 6.37 8.19 13.53
N SER A 92 6.42 8.89 14.66
CA SER A 92 6.60 10.34 14.77
C SER A 92 8.05 10.83 14.83
N GLY A 93 9.00 9.92 15.05
CA GLY A 93 10.43 10.24 15.03
C GLY A 93 10.94 10.62 13.63
N PHE A 94 12.19 11.07 13.56
CA PHE A 94 12.88 11.28 12.28
C PHE A 94 12.80 10.02 11.41
N SER A 95 12.55 10.23 10.13
CA SER A 95 12.12 9.13 9.27
C SER A 95 12.45 9.32 7.81
N ALA A 96 12.68 8.19 7.15
CA ALA A 96 12.97 8.11 5.73
C ALA A 96 12.21 6.95 5.07
N LEU A 97 11.73 7.19 3.86
CA LEU A 97 11.12 6.22 2.98
C LEU A 97 12.19 5.34 2.33
N GLY A 98 11.82 4.09 2.03
CA GLY A 98 12.58 3.28 1.09
C GLY A 98 12.45 3.78 -0.34
N GLU A 99 13.36 3.38 -1.22
CA GLU A 99 13.44 3.86 -2.61
C GLU A 99 12.31 3.36 -3.54
N LYS A 100 11.44 2.46 -3.07
CA LYS A 100 10.39 1.84 -3.90
C LYS A 100 9.04 1.92 -3.21
N ALA A 101 8.02 2.20 -4.01
CA ALA A 101 6.63 1.97 -3.67
C ALA A 101 6.15 0.70 -4.35
N GLU A 102 5.59 -0.23 -3.58
CA GLU A 102 4.96 -1.44 -4.11
C GLU A 102 3.45 -1.22 -4.23
N TRP A 103 2.94 -1.24 -5.44
CA TRP A 103 1.52 -1.15 -5.75
C TRP A 103 0.93 -2.55 -5.85
N ARG A 104 -0.14 -2.80 -5.09
CA ARG A 104 -0.97 -4.00 -5.29
C ARG A 104 -2.04 -3.66 -6.31
N VAL A 105 -2.08 -4.40 -7.41
CA VAL A 105 -2.97 -4.12 -8.53
C VAL A 105 -3.85 -5.31 -8.88
N LYS A 106 -5.08 -5.01 -9.33
CA LYS A 106 -6.00 -5.97 -9.96
C LYS A 106 -6.11 -5.67 -11.44
N ARG A 107 -6.41 -6.70 -12.25
CA ARG A 107 -6.88 -6.50 -13.62
C ARG A 107 -8.40 -6.50 -13.64
N ARG A 108 -8.99 -5.42 -14.16
CA ARG A 108 -10.44 -5.30 -14.38
C ARG A 108 -10.67 -4.82 -15.80
N ASN A 109 -11.38 -5.61 -16.61
CA ASN A 109 -11.68 -5.29 -18.02
C ASN A 109 -10.43 -4.86 -18.81
N GLY A 110 -9.33 -5.62 -18.67
CA GLY A 110 -8.04 -5.34 -19.31
C GLY A 110 -7.23 -4.17 -18.71
N LYS A 111 -7.79 -3.41 -17.76
CA LYS A 111 -7.10 -2.28 -17.12
C LYS A 111 -6.45 -2.69 -15.81
N THR A 112 -5.26 -2.13 -15.56
CA THR A 112 -4.58 -2.19 -14.26
C THR A 112 -5.26 -1.22 -13.29
N VAL A 113 -5.75 -1.73 -12.17
CA VAL A 113 -6.42 -0.95 -11.13
C VAL A 113 -5.64 -1.13 -9.82
N PRO A 114 -4.94 -0.10 -9.33
CA PRO A 114 -4.34 -0.12 -8.00
C PRO A 114 -5.40 -0.23 -6.91
N VAL A 115 -5.14 -1.10 -5.93
CA VAL A 115 -6.06 -1.35 -4.80
C VAL A 115 -5.40 -1.09 -3.43
N ALA A 116 -4.07 -1.12 -3.39
CA ALA A 116 -3.30 -0.77 -2.20
C ALA A 116 -1.87 -0.34 -2.56
N LEU A 117 -1.20 0.32 -1.63
CA LEU A 117 0.19 0.75 -1.71
C LEU A 117 0.94 0.24 -0.48
N ILE A 118 2.16 -0.24 -0.67
CA ILE A 118 3.05 -0.65 0.41
C ILE A 118 4.31 0.20 0.32
N LEU A 119 4.67 0.83 1.42
CA LEU A 119 5.82 1.70 1.55
C LEU A 119 6.72 1.21 2.68
N ARG A 120 8.02 1.17 2.45
CA ARG A 120 8.99 1.01 3.55
C ARG A 120 9.18 2.37 4.21
N TYR A 121 9.04 2.40 5.54
CA TYR A 121 9.17 3.61 6.34
C TYR A 121 10.11 3.32 7.52
N ASN A 122 11.28 3.93 7.50
CA ASN A 122 12.31 3.75 8.50
C ASN A 122 12.18 4.88 9.53
N VAL A 123 12.03 4.53 10.80
CA VAL A 123 11.90 5.49 11.91
C VAL A 123 13.14 5.34 12.79
N ALA A 124 13.85 6.45 13.01
CA ALA A 124 15.01 6.49 13.89
C ALA A 124 14.61 6.28 15.36
N ASN A 125 15.49 5.68 16.14
CA ASN A 125 15.35 5.66 17.59
C ASN A 125 15.77 7.04 18.14
N PRO A 126 14.97 7.65 19.04
CA PRO A 126 15.25 8.99 19.57
C PRO A 126 16.51 9.07 20.45
N GLU A 127 16.91 7.96 21.08
CA GLU A 127 18.08 7.89 21.96
C GLU A 127 19.37 7.53 21.20
N ASP A 128 19.23 6.84 20.06
CA ASP A 128 20.36 6.38 19.25
C ASP A 128 19.96 6.34 17.77
N SER A 129 20.33 7.38 17.02
CA SER A 129 19.98 7.51 15.60
C SER A 129 20.63 6.45 14.70
N THR A 130 21.63 5.71 15.19
CA THR A 130 22.20 4.56 14.48
C THR A 130 21.30 3.33 14.56
N LYS A 131 20.33 3.34 15.48
CA LYS A 131 19.28 2.34 15.62
C LYS A 131 17.98 2.90 15.05
N GLY A 132 17.21 2.03 14.43
CA GLY A 132 15.91 2.40 13.88
C GLY A 132 15.06 1.18 13.55
N THR A 133 13.77 1.42 13.34
CA THR A 133 12.81 0.37 12.99
C THR A 133 12.30 0.60 11.58
N SER A 134 12.43 -0.42 10.73
CA SER A 134 11.94 -0.40 9.35
C SER A 134 10.58 -1.06 9.27
N TYR A 135 9.52 -0.24 9.18
CA TYR A 135 8.15 -0.71 9.02
C TYR A 135 7.78 -0.85 7.53
N LEU A 136 6.79 -1.69 7.25
CA LEU A 136 6.02 -1.62 6.00
C LEU A 136 4.65 -1.00 6.32
N ALA A 137 4.43 0.20 5.79
CA ALA A 137 3.15 0.91 5.88
C ALA A 137 2.27 0.49 4.69
N VAL A 138 1.06 0.03 4.99
CA VAL A 138 0.08 -0.41 3.99
C VAL A 138 -1.03 0.63 3.90
N ALA A 139 -1.22 1.19 2.71
CA ALA A 139 -2.33 2.08 2.41
C ALA A 139 -3.38 1.38 1.55
N LYS A 140 -4.66 1.58 1.86
CA LYS A 140 -5.73 1.24 0.92
C LYS A 140 -5.81 2.27 -0.20
N ILE A 141 -6.25 1.85 -1.39
CA ILE A 141 -6.67 2.75 -2.46
C ILE A 141 -8.10 2.38 -2.83
N THR A 142 -9.04 3.26 -2.50
CA THR A 142 -10.45 3.10 -2.86
C THR A 142 -10.96 4.38 -3.53
N PRO A 143 -12.12 4.35 -4.23
CA PRO A 143 -12.69 5.56 -4.82
C PRO A 143 -13.00 6.68 -3.81
N THR A 144 -13.23 6.34 -2.55
CA THR A 144 -13.67 7.29 -1.51
C THR A 144 -12.58 7.67 -0.53
N LYS A 145 -11.62 6.77 -0.25
CA LYS A 145 -10.58 7.02 0.76
C LYS A 145 -9.26 6.33 0.42
N ILE A 146 -8.17 7.05 0.66
CA ILE A 146 -6.79 6.57 0.61
C ILE A 146 -6.17 6.94 1.96
N CYS A 147 -5.69 5.94 2.70
CA CYS A 147 -5.13 6.11 4.04
C CYS A 147 -4.36 4.84 4.44
N ILE A 148 -3.50 4.95 5.45
CA ILE A 148 -2.84 3.79 6.07
C ILE A 148 -3.86 2.93 6.81
N THR A 149 -3.81 1.62 6.61
CA THR A 149 -4.64 0.63 7.32
C THR A 149 -3.82 -0.27 8.23
N ASP A 150 -2.54 -0.47 7.92
CA ASP A 150 -1.69 -1.36 8.69
C ASP A 150 -0.25 -0.83 8.75
N LYS A 151 0.38 -1.05 9.91
CA LYS A 151 1.81 -0.88 10.16
C LYS A 151 2.41 -2.24 10.48
N ILE A 152 3.24 -2.76 9.59
CA ILE A 152 3.86 -4.07 9.75
C ILE A 152 5.28 -3.90 10.29
N ALA A 153 5.56 -4.55 11.42
CA ALA A 153 6.88 -4.58 12.05
C ALA A 153 7.90 -5.36 11.19
N PRO A 154 9.21 -5.07 11.34
CA PRO A 154 10.25 -5.85 10.66
C PRO A 154 10.24 -7.31 11.12
N GLY A 155 10.58 -8.21 10.22
CA GLY A 155 10.65 -9.65 10.48
C GLY A 155 10.83 -10.44 9.19
N ALA A 156 11.16 -11.73 9.31
CA ALA A 156 11.45 -12.59 8.15
C ALA A 156 10.33 -12.62 7.10
N ASN A 157 9.07 -12.54 7.55
CA ASN A 157 7.88 -12.60 6.69
C ASN A 157 7.19 -11.24 6.51
N ALA A 158 7.83 -10.11 6.85
CA ALA A 158 7.18 -8.81 6.83
C ALA A 158 6.57 -8.45 5.47
N ASN A 159 7.25 -8.75 4.36
CA ASN A 159 6.73 -8.49 3.01
C ASN A 159 5.49 -9.33 2.69
N VAL A 160 5.46 -10.59 3.13
CA VAL A 160 4.29 -11.48 2.95
C VAL A 160 3.11 -10.94 3.77
N ALA A 161 3.35 -10.57 5.02
CA ALA A 161 2.34 -9.97 5.89
C ALA A 161 1.80 -8.65 5.30
N ALA A 162 2.66 -7.78 4.78
CA ALA A 162 2.25 -6.53 4.16
C ALA A 162 1.39 -6.74 2.90
N ARG A 163 1.75 -7.69 2.03
CA ARG A 163 0.94 -8.04 0.84
C ARG A 163 -0.41 -8.62 1.23
N ASN A 164 -0.45 -9.52 2.20
CA ASN A 164 -1.70 -10.07 2.72
C ASN A 164 -2.59 -8.97 3.34
N ALA A 165 -2.01 -8.05 4.11
CA ALA A 165 -2.73 -6.91 4.65
C ALA A 165 -3.27 -5.99 3.53
N ALA A 166 -2.45 -5.67 2.54
CA ALA A 166 -2.78 -4.82 1.40
C ALA A 166 -3.92 -5.41 0.54
N ASP A 167 -3.90 -6.72 0.32
CA ASP A 167 -4.91 -7.41 -0.47
C ASP A 167 -6.29 -7.41 0.20
N ASN A 168 -6.34 -7.21 1.52
CA ASN A 168 -7.54 -7.11 2.35
C ASN A 168 -7.85 -5.67 2.83
N ALA A 169 -7.04 -4.67 2.45
CA ALA A 169 -7.09 -3.32 3.04
C ALA A 169 -8.36 -2.54 2.70
N ALA A 170 -9.05 -2.89 1.60
CA ALA A 170 -10.25 -2.18 1.14
C ALA A 170 -11.32 -2.05 2.23
N ALA A 171 -11.53 -3.09 3.05
CA ALA A 171 -12.55 -3.13 4.10
C ALA A 171 -12.06 -2.64 5.49
N LYS A 172 -10.75 -2.44 5.69
CA LYS A 172 -10.21 -2.06 7.00
C LYS A 172 -10.48 -0.60 7.37
N PRO A 173 -10.61 -0.22 8.64
CA PRO A 173 -10.57 1.19 9.00
C PRO A 173 -9.20 1.82 8.66
N CYS A 174 -9.15 3.14 8.56
CA CYS A 174 -7.87 3.84 8.56
C CYS A 174 -7.26 3.76 9.96
N LEU A 175 -5.94 3.73 10.03
CA LEU A 175 -5.24 4.05 11.28
C LEU A 175 -5.38 5.55 11.52
N GLU A 176 -5.70 5.90 12.75
CA GLU A 176 -5.74 7.28 13.23
C GLU A 176 -4.44 7.57 14.00
N SER A 177 -4.07 8.85 14.12
CA SER A 177 -2.93 9.23 14.94
C SER A 177 -3.21 8.87 16.40
N SER A 178 -2.32 8.11 17.03
CA SER A 178 -2.24 8.07 18.48
C SER A 178 -1.77 9.44 18.94
N GLN A 179 -2.72 10.27 19.40
CA GLN A 179 -2.44 11.54 20.07
C GLN A 179 -1.59 11.31 21.33
#